data_AF-A0AAN0M601-F1
#
_entry.id   AF-A0AAN0M601-F1
#
_cell.length_a   1.000
_cell.length_b   1.000
_cell.length_c   1.000
_cell.angle_alpha   90.00
_cell.angle_beta   90.00
_cell.angle_gamma   90.00
#
_symmetry.space_group_name_H-M   'P 1'
#
loop_
_entity.id
_entity.type
_entity.pdbx_description
1 polymer ?
#
loop_
_entity_poly.entity_id
_entity_poly.type
_entity_poly.pdbx_seq_one_letter_code
_entity_poly.pdbx_strand_id
1 'polypeptide(L)'
;MERPFLMHCKSGADRTGLVATLYLMVKEGQTVAQARKQLSFRYLHIRRTSTGILDHFFDVYEARNAQAPIAIEEWIKTEYDRDALTESFAQKQAALKFWQGWR
;
A
#
# COMPACT_ATOMS: atom_id res chain seq x y z
N MET A 1 1.10 18.19 12.99
CA MET A 1 1.52 17.18 13.98
C MET A 1 2.90 17.58 14.44
N GLU A 2 3.11 17.74 15.75
CA GLU A 2 4.42 18.12 16.28
C GLU A 2 5.39 16.94 16.18
N ARG A 3 6.68 17.22 15.92
CA ARG A 3 7.71 16.18 15.73
C ARG A 3 8.66 16.18 16.94
N PRO A 4 9.19 15.01 17.37
CA PRO A 4 8.93 13.67 16.85
C PRO A 4 7.59 13.10 17.34
N PHE A 5 6.99 12.22 16.54
CA PHE A 5 5.81 11.43 16.95
C PHE A 5 6.02 9.96 16.64
N LEU A 6 5.37 9.10 17.43
CA LEU A 6 5.37 7.65 17.24
C LEU A 6 3.96 7.19 16.84
N MET A 7 3.88 6.33 15.84
CA MET A 7 2.67 5.63 15.47
C MET A 7 2.98 4.15 15.27
N HIS A 8 2.15 3.27 15.83
CA HIS A 8 2.30 1.83 15.65
C HIS A 8 0.95 1.10 15.77
N CYS A 9 0.85 -0.06 15.12
CA CYS A 9 -0.20 -1.04 15.37
C CYS A 9 0.24 -2.03 16.46
N LYS A 10 -0.48 -3.16 16.64
CA LYS A 10 -0.10 -4.18 17.63
C LYS A 10 1.34 -4.72 17.45
N SER A 11 1.75 -5.00 16.22
CA SER A 11 3.06 -5.59 15.89
C SER A 11 4.01 -4.63 15.18
N GLY A 12 3.59 -3.39 14.91
CA GLY A 12 4.43 -2.42 14.22
C GLY A 12 4.62 -2.66 12.71
N ALA A 13 4.01 -3.69 12.12
CA ALA A 13 4.21 -4.09 10.72
C ALA A 13 3.17 -3.48 9.78
N ASP A 14 2.14 -4.23 9.36
CA ASP A 14 1.32 -3.91 8.18
C ASP A 14 0.54 -2.60 8.28
N ARG A 15 -0.28 -2.43 9.33
CA ARG A 15 -1.06 -1.19 9.53
C ARG A 15 -0.16 0.03 9.78
N THR A 16 0.99 -0.17 10.44
CA THR A 16 1.96 0.91 10.63
C THR A 16 2.56 1.31 9.29
N GLY A 17 2.98 0.33 8.48
CA GLY A 17 3.52 0.55 7.14
C GLY A 17 2.53 1.26 6.23
N LEU A 18 1.26 0.85 6.22
CA LEU A 18 0.20 1.51 5.46
C LEU A 18 0.06 2.99 5.83
N VAL A 19 -0.08 3.28 7.13
CA VAL A 19 -0.24 4.67 7.61
C VAL A 19 1.03 5.47 7.36
N ALA A 20 2.22 4.87 7.48
CA ALA A 20 3.49 5.50 7.16
C ALA A 20 3.60 5.85 5.67
N THR A 21 3.21 4.94 4.77
CA THR A 21 3.15 5.21 3.34
C THR A 21 2.18 6.36 3.04
N LEU A 22 0.96 6.33 3.60
CA LEU A 22 -0.02 7.41 3.41
C LEU A 22 0.48 8.75 3.96
N TYR A 23 1.10 8.76 5.14
CA TYR A 23 1.67 9.97 5.74
C TYR A 23 2.75 10.57 4.83
N LEU A 24 3.68 9.75 4.32
CA LEU A 24 4.74 10.21 3.43
C LEU A 24 4.18 10.80 2.13
N MET A 25 3.13 10.21 1.57
CA MET A 25 2.47 10.72 0.36
C MET A 25 1.72 12.03 0.61
N VAL A 26 0.88 12.06 1.66
CA VAL A 26 -0.07 13.17 1.89
C VAL A 26 0.59 14.36 2.60
N LYS A 27 1.50 14.10 3.55
CA LYS A 27 2.12 15.16 4.36
C LYS A 27 3.52 15.55 3.91
N GLU A 28 4.29 14.61 3.35
CA GLU A 28 5.66 14.89 2.91
C GLU A 28 5.80 14.93 1.37
N GLY A 29 4.71 14.72 0.62
CA GLY A 29 4.69 14.81 -0.84
C GLY A 29 5.54 13.73 -1.56
N GLN A 30 5.85 12.63 -0.89
CA GLN A 30 6.64 11.55 -1.50
C GLN A 30 5.86 10.81 -2.58
N THR A 31 6.58 10.31 -3.58
CA THR A 31 6.02 9.45 -4.62
C THR A 31 5.56 8.10 -4.03
N VAL A 32 4.60 7.44 -4.70
CA VAL A 32 4.16 6.08 -4.32
C VAL A 32 5.35 5.13 -4.24
N ALA A 33 6.25 5.16 -5.23
CA ALA A 33 7.45 4.33 -5.29
C ALA A 33 8.41 4.50 -4.09
N GLN A 34 8.51 5.71 -3.53
CA GLN A 34 9.30 5.96 -2.33
C GLN A 34 8.55 5.56 -1.06
N ALA A 35 7.30 6.02 -0.94
CA ALA A 35 6.49 5.83 0.26
C ALA A 35 6.13 4.36 0.50
N ARG A 36 5.93 3.57 -0.56
CA ARG A 36 5.59 2.13 -0.45
C ARG A 36 6.71 1.30 0.18
N LYS A 37 7.94 1.81 0.30
CA LYS A 37 9.05 1.11 0.98
C LYS A 37 8.78 0.87 2.47
N GLN A 38 7.80 1.56 3.07
CA GLN A 38 7.32 1.29 4.43
C GLN A 38 6.56 -0.05 4.52
N LEU A 39 6.15 -0.62 3.39
CA LEU A 39 5.66 -1.99 3.26
C LEU A 39 6.81 -2.86 2.72
N SER A 40 7.72 -3.26 3.60
CA SER A 40 8.86 -4.10 3.21
C SER A 40 9.24 -5.09 4.29
N PHE A 41 10.06 -6.08 3.92
CA PHE A 41 10.58 -7.08 4.84
C PHE A 41 11.38 -6.47 6.00
N ARG A 42 11.97 -5.28 5.81
CA ARG A 42 12.61 -4.48 6.88
C ARG A 42 11.64 -4.21 8.05
N TYR A 43 10.35 -4.06 7.74
CA TYR A 43 9.28 -3.82 8.70
C TYR A 43 8.38 -5.07 8.87
N LEU A 44 8.92 -6.26 8.57
CA LEU A 44 8.27 -7.56 8.69
C LEU A 44 6.99 -7.72 7.85
N HIS A 45 6.83 -6.88 6.82
CA HIS A 45 5.72 -7.00 5.87
C HIS A 45 6.04 -8.08 4.82
N ILE A 46 5.05 -8.95 4.54
CA ILE A 46 5.19 -10.05 3.57
C ILE A 46 4.06 -10.01 2.54
N ARG A 47 4.40 -9.54 1.34
CA ARG A 47 3.48 -9.38 0.19
C ARG A 47 2.80 -10.67 -0.30
N ARG A 48 3.34 -11.84 0.03
CA ARG A 48 2.76 -13.14 -0.38
C ARG A 48 1.69 -13.67 0.56
N THR A 49 1.47 -13.02 1.68
CA THR A 49 0.39 -13.37 2.61
C THR A 49 -0.86 -12.54 2.30
N SER A 50 -1.92 -12.71 3.09
CA SER A 50 -3.10 -11.85 3.01
C SER A 50 -2.79 -10.37 3.16
N THR A 51 -1.71 -10.00 3.84
CA THR A 51 -1.32 -8.59 4.01
C THR A 51 -0.79 -7.96 2.72
N GLY A 52 -0.45 -8.75 1.71
CA GLY A 52 -0.08 -8.25 0.38
C GLY A 52 -1.19 -7.49 -0.36
N ILE A 53 -2.42 -7.51 0.16
CA ILE A 53 -3.49 -6.64 -0.33
C ILE A 53 -3.12 -5.16 -0.18
N LEU A 54 -2.25 -4.81 0.78
CA LEU A 54 -1.75 -3.45 0.96
C LEU A 54 -0.82 -3.02 -0.18
N ASP A 55 0.05 -3.90 -0.65
CA ASP A 55 0.81 -3.64 -1.88
C ASP A 55 -0.12 -3.48 -3.08
N HIS A 56 -1.12 -4.36 -3.18
CA HIS A 56 -2.07 -4.35 -4.30
C HIS A 56 -2.90 -3.06 -4.33
N PHE A 57 -3.29 -2.53 -3.16
CA PHE A 57 -3.92 -1.22 -3.03
C PHE A 57 -3.09 -0.12 -3.71
N PHE A 58 -1.79 -0.06 -3.44
CA PHE A 58 -0.91 0.92 -4.06
C PHE A 58 -0.64 0.63 -5.54
N ASP A 59 -0.59 -0.65 -5.95
CA ASP A 59 -0.44 -1.01 -7.37
C ASP A 59 -1.67 -0.57 -8.19
N VAL A 60 -2.89 -0.75 -7.66
CA VAL A 60 -4.14 -0.29 -8.29
C VAL A 60 -4.20 1.22 -8.35
N TYR A 61 -3.87 1.90 -7.25
CA TYR A 61 -3.80 3.36 -7.22
C TYR A 61 -2.77 3.90 -8.25
N GLU A 62 -1.57 3.31 -8.31
CA GLU A 62 -0.51 3.75 -9.23
C GLU A 62 -0.93 3.55 -10.69
N ALA A 63 -1.53 2.40 -11.02
CA ALA A 63 -2.06 2.11 -12.35
C ALA A 63 -3.20 3.07 -12.75
N ARG A 64 -4.07 3.44 -11.81
CA ARG A 64 -5.12 4.42 -12.04
C ARG A 64 -4.55 5.84 -12.19
N ASN A 65 -3.66 6.26 -11.31
CA ASN A 65 -3.05 7.58 -11.30
C ASN A 65 -2.20 7.84 -12.56
N ALA A 66 -1.60 6.80 -13.15
CA ALA A 66 -0.87 6.90 -14.42
C ALA A 66 -1.75 7.28 -15.62
N GLN A 67 -3.05 6.98 -15.58
CA GLN A 67 -4.00 7.32 -16.66
C GLN A 67 -4.46 8.78 -16.58
N ALA A 68 -4.77 9.22 -15.36
CA ALA A 68 -5.12 10.62 -15.07
C ALA A 68 -4.74 10.94 -13.61
N PRO A 69 -3.85 11.92 -13.36
CA PRO A 69 -3.39 12.22 -12.01
C PRO A 69 -4.53 12.56 -11.05
N ILE A 70 -4.51 11.94 -9.87
CA ILE A 70 -5.47 12.12 -8.79
C ILE A 70 -4.75 11.99 -7.45
N ALA A 71 -5.07 12.84 -6.47
CA ALA A 71 -4.52 12.70 -5.13
C ALA A 71 -5.07 11.43 -4.47
N ILE A 72 -4.23 10.70 -3.71
CA ILE A 72 -4.65 9.45 -3.06
C ILE A 72 -5.87 9.63 -2.15
N GLU A 73 -5.97 10.76 -1.44
CA GLU A 73 -7.13 11.06 -0.59
C GLU A 73 -8.42 11.21 -1.40
N GLU A 74 -8.32 11.78 -2.60
CA GLU A 74 -9.46 11.95 -3.49
C GLU A 74 -9.85 10.61 -4.10
N TRP A 75 -8.88 9.85 -4.59
CA TRP A 75 -9.11 8.51 -5.13
C TRP A 75 -9.79 7.58 -4.12
N ILE A 76 -9.35 7.62 -2.85
CA ILE A 76 -9.98 6.84 -1.77
C ILE A 76 -11.46 7.23 -1.57
N LYS A 77 -11.82 8.49 -1.76
CA LYS A 77 -13.20 8.98 -1.53
C LYS A 77 -14.13 8.71 -2.70
N THR A 78 -13.62 8.73 -3.93
CA THR A 78 -14.46 8.77 -5.14
C THR A 78 -14.36 7.54 -6.03
N GLU A 79 -13.23 6.83 -6.02
CA GLU A 79 -12.97 5.76 -6.98
C GLU A 79 -12.59 4.43 -6.31
N TYR A 80 -12.14 4.44 -5.05
CA TYR A 80 -11.76 3.24 -4.34
C TYR A 80 -12.97 2.32 -4.09
N ASP A 81 -12.85 1.09 -4.58
CA ASP A 81 -13.81 0.03 -4.34
C ASP A 81 -13.12 -1.14 -3.63
N ARG A 82 -13.57 -1.42 -2.40
CA ARG A 82 -13.05 -2.49 -1.54
C ARG A 82 -13.26 -3.87 -2.16
N ASP A 83 -14.44 -4.10 -2.74
CA ASP A 83 -14.83 -5.42 -3.21
C ASP A 83 -14.09 -5.73 -4.51
N ALA A 84 -13.97 -4.76 -5.42
CA ALA A 84 -13.12 -4.87 -6.62
C ALA A 84 -11.62 -5.04 -6.28
N LEU A 85 -11.11 -4.34 -5.25
CA LEU A 85 -9.73 -4.53 -4.79
C LEU A 85 -9.52 -5.97 -4.28
N THR A 86 -10.46 -6.48 -3.48
CA THR A 86 -10.38 -7.82 -2.89
C THR A 86 -10.42 -8.90 -3.97
N GLU A 87 -11.32 -8.76 -4.95
CA GLU A 87 -11.44 -9.67 -6.07
C GLU A 87 -10.16 -9.69 -6.93
N SER A 88 -9.69 -8.51 -7.36
CA SER A 88 -8.49 -8.40 -8.17
C SER A 88 -7.22 -8.86 -7.43
N PHE A 89 -7.15 -8.69 -6.11
CA PHE A 89 -6.07 -9.24 -5.30
C PHE A 89 -6.10 -10.77 -5.25
N ALA A 90 -7.28 -11.37 -5.09
CA ALA A 90 -7.43 -12.82 -5.10
C ALA A 90 -6.99 -13.43 -6.43
N GLN A 91 -7.39 -12.81 -7.56
CA GLN A 91 -6.94 -13.20 -8.89
C GLN A 91 -5.41 -13.10 -9.04
N LYS A 92 -4.81 -12.01 -8.55
CA LYS A 92 -3.36 -11.82 -8.57
C LYS A 92 -2.62 -12.88 -7.75
N GLN A 93 -3.11 -13.22 -6.55
CA GLN A 93 -2.51 -14.26 -5.71
C GLN A 93 -2.59 -15.64 -6.38
N ALA A 94 -3.73 -15.97 -7.00
CA ALA A 94 -3.89 -17.23 -7.73
C ALA A 94 -2.91 -17.36 -8.90
N ALA A 95 -2.50 -16.25 -9.51
CA ALA A 95 -1.56 -16.22 -10.63
C ALA A 95 -0.06 -16.25 -10.21
N LEU A 96 0.26 -16.11 -8.92
CA LEU A 96 1.66 -16.04 -8.47
C LEU A 96 2.37 -17.39 -8.56
N LYS A 97 3.51 -17.42 -9.27
CA LYS A 97 4.41 -18.58 -9.25
C LYS A 97 5.20 -18.63 -7.94
N PHE A 98 5.61 -19.82 -7.48
CA PHE A 98 6.30 -19.98 -6.18
C PHE A 98 7.63 -19.20 -6.04
N TRP A 99 8.24 -18.75 -7.15
CA TRP A 99 9.47 -17.94 -7.15
C TRP A 99 9.23 -16.42 -7.27
N GLN A 100 7.99 -15.98 -7.55
CA GLN A 100 7.64 -14.56 -7.67
C GLN A 100 7.22 -13.97 -6.32
N GLY A 101 7.66 -12.75 -5.99
CA GLY A 101 7.23 -12.04 -4.77
C GLY A 101 8.15 -12.15 -3.54
N TRP A 102 9.39 -12.64 -3.72
CA TRP A 102 10.46 -12.63 -2.69
C TRP A 102 11.45 -11.45 -2.82
N ARG A 103 11.19 -10.54 -3.76
CA ARG A 103 11.92 -9.26 -3.95
C ARG A 103 11.10 -8.14 -3.35
#